data_AF-A0A136LJI1-F1
#
_entry.id   AF-A0A136LJI1-F1
#
_cell.length_a   1.000
_cell.length_b   1.000
_cell.length_c   1.000
_cell.angle_alpha   90.00
_cell.angle_beta   90.00
_cell.angle_gamma   90.00
#
_symmetry.space_group_name_H-M   'P 1'
#
loop_
_entity.id
_entity.type
_entity.pdbx_description
1 polymer ?
#
loop_
_entity_poly.entity_id
_entity_poly.type
_entity_poly.pdbx_seq_one_letter_code
_entity_poly.pdbx_strand_id
1 'polypeptide(L)'
;MKTGIERGWAYAAIALWLMTAFLIINIPQLHMHPDEELSYRSTEGDFAFVIHYQQSYQDNQAPGWFLTFSAWRWLVGDSEFTSRVLGILLVMPALALTYVVGRRGFGKKSYAGVFAILLLIGNGFFFQYALDIRPYPMVMLVTAISIWALQNWLLKPTPQKAAWYGLSIAAMLYVHYLLALFLLAQAFYILFSGRLSRKVVGQGLLAVGIGIILFLPWFPTFYQQVMGLREIEGQSGTGRGIAGIGVSTFATDVRSIGALIDLATNGLPLLYGAIIAAGTVLLWRRSAYWLAFTWAFITPVLYLLANLVFAVYAPRFVSHAMLGFGLVLGAVCAALPGQWKFIRAGFLLMIGIIAVQLFTFKSQLPDRIPYRDIFRGISAEAQPGDVVLLREAGETDGFVAWQIRHYLSPLLQPEVTTDADAAAEHRRIWFISGDLLTDDGQALFQALEATHPVQQVLGDCNRYWCYVAQLMEAPPSDTPASFGEILPFYGADVDSVTSDAIHLRLWWQTDQPVPADYSIGIHLLNQDGQLITQTDGPILQYGVESIQTSALEPGKIYMDVRSLTLPENILPGTYLLKLIVYQPWDGIRLTLEGGSDMLQIGRVTFP
;
A
#
# COMPACT_ATOMS: atom_id res chain seq x y z
N MET A 1 -16.21 11.75 49.56
CA MET A 1 -15.78 11.14 48.28
C MET A 1 -16.27 11.97 47.08
N LYS A 2 -15.45 12.93 46.62
CA LYS A 2 -15.67 13.76 45.43
C LYS A 2 -14.72 13.29 44.30
N THR A 3 -14.87 12.06 43.81
CA THR A 3 -13.99 11.47 42.76
C THR A 3 -14.73 11.17 41.45
N GLY A 4 -15.93 11.73 41.25
CA GLY A 4 -16.79 11.48 40.08
C GLY A 4 -16.57 12.41 38.88
N ILE A 5 -15.72 13.44 39.02
CA ILE A 5 -15.23 14.24 37.90
C ILE A 5 -13.97 13.52 37.39
N GLU A 6 -13.82 13.38 36.06
CA GLU A 6 -12.54 13.12 35.35
C GLU A 6 -12.17 11.73 34.78
N ARG A 7 -13.05 10.71 34.67
CA ARG A 7 -12.64 9.45 33.96
C ARG A 7 -12.88 9.41 32.44
N GLY A 8 -13.77 10.27 31.92
CA GLY A 8 -14.18 10.19 30.52
C GLY A 8 -13.12 10.59 29.49
N TRP A 9 -12.17 11.44 29.85
CA TRP A 9 -11.09 11.87 28.96
C TRP A 9 -9.98 10.81 28.89
N ALA A 10 -9.72 10.10 29.99
CA ALA A 10 -8.75 9.01 30.04
C ALA A 10 -9.13 7.89 29.06
N TYR A 11 -10.42 7.49 29.00
CA TYR A 11 -10.87 6.50 28.02
C TYR A 11 -10.75 6.98 26.57
N ALA A 12 -10.96 8.28 26.32
CA ALA A 12 -10.76 8.84 24.99
C ALA A 12 -9.27 8.86 24.60
N ALA A 13 -8.38 9.20 25.54
CA ALA A 13 -6.93 9.16 25.33
C ALA A 13 -6.46 7.72 25.03
N ILE A 14 -6.97 6.72 25.77
CA ILE A 14 -6.69 5.30 25.49
C ILE A 14 -7.22 4.90 24.11
N ALA A 15 -8.44 5.29 23.75
CA ALA A 15 -9.01 4.97 22.44
C ALA A 15 -8.23 5.61 21.29
N LEU A 16 -7.78 6.86 21.45
CA LEU A 16 -6.90 7.53 20.49
C LEU A 16 -5.54 6.83 20.40
N TRP A 17 -4.95 6.44 21.53
CA TRP A 17 -3.68 5.70 21.54
C TRP A 17 -3.80 4.35 20.82
N LEU A 18 -4.87 3.59 21.08
CA LEU A 18 -5.15 2.33 20.38
C LEU A 18 -5.35 2.54 18.87
N MET A 19 -6.07 3.61 18.48
CA MET A 19 -6.24 3.97 17.07
C MET A 19 -4.91 4.34 16.43
N THR A 20 -4.09 5.18 17.07
CA THR A 20 -2.75 5.53 16.56
C THR A 20 -1.88 4.30 16.41
N ALA A 21 -1.86 3.42 17.40
CA ALA A 21 -1.09 2.17 17.35
C ALA A 21 -1.58 1.29 16.18
N PHE A 22 -2.90 1.13 16.01
CA PHE A 22 -3.49 0.40 14.90
C PHE A 22 -3.05 0.98 13.55
N LEU A 23 -3.14 2.30 13.36
CA LEU A 23 -2.75 2.96 12.11
C LEU A 23 -1.25 2.78 11.84
N ILE A 24 -0.37 3.08 12.80
CA ILE A 24 1.09 3.00 12.62
C ILE A 24 1.56 1.58 12.31
N ILE A 25 1.11 0.59 13.09
CA ILE A 25 1.55 -0.81 12.92
C ILE A 25 1.15 -1.35 11.55
N ASN A 26 0.01 -0.90 11.01
CA ASN A 26 -0.52 -1.38 9.75
C ASN A 26 -0.14 -0.53 8.54
N ILE A 27 0.63 0.57 8.67
CA ILE A 27 1.12 1.36 7.51
C ILE A 27 1.68 0.46 6.39
N PRO A 28 2.52 -0.57 6.67
CA PRO A 28 3.06 -1.43 5.61
C PRO A 28 2.00 -2.22 4.84
N GLN A 29 0.78 -2.40 5.37
CA GLN A 29 -0.29 -3.10 4.66
C GLN A 29 -0.93 -2.26 3.54
N LEU A 30 -0.65 -0.94 3.48
CA LEU A 30 -1.19 -0.05 2.45
C LEU A 30 -0.07 0.34 1.47
N HIS A 31 -0.17 -0.13 0.23
CA HIS A 31 0.74 0.26 -0.84
C HIS A 31 0.28 1.56 -1.51
N MET A 32 1.23 2.33 -2.02
CA MET A 32 0.95 3.61 -2.66
C MET A 32 0.14 3.45 -3.96
N HIS A 33 -0.64 4.46 -4.33
CA HIS A 33 -1.29 4.53 -5.66
C HIS A 33 -0.87 5.81 -6.42
N PRO A 34 -1.13 5.90 -7.75
CA PRO A 34 -0.61 6.99 -8.58
C PRO A 34 -0.94 8.41 -8.08
N ASP A 35 -2.19 8.70 -7.66
CA ASP A 35 -2.53 10.05 -7.17
C ASP A 35 -1.71 10.48 -5.94
N GLU A 36 -1.19 9.54 -5.15
CA GLU A 36 -0.34 9.85 -4.00
C GLU A 36 1.01 10.40 -4.45
N GLU A 37 1.59 9.88 -5.54
CA GLU A 37 2.80 10.46 -6.14
C GLU A 37 2.56 11.86 -6.70
N LEU A 38 1.35 12.14 -7.24
CA LEU A 38 1.01 13.49 -7.68
C LEU A 38 1.11 14.50 -6.53
N SER A 39 0.83 14.10 -5.29
CA SER A 39 1.05 14.95 -4.11
C SER A 39 2.54 15.29 -3.92
N TYR A 40 3.46 14.37 -4.20
CA TYR A 40 4.91 14.65 -4.17
C TYR A 40 5.31 15.58 -5.32
N ARG A 41 4.86 15.30 -6.54
CA ARG A 41 5.17 16.10 -7.73
C ARG A 41 4.68 17.55 -7.61
N SER A 42 3.44 17.72 -7.17
CA SER A 42 2.82 19.04 -6.93
C SER A 42 3.44 19.83 -5.77
N THR A 43 4.33 19.20 -4.98
CA THR A 43 4.98 19.82 -3.82
C THR A 43 6.51 19.75 -3.83
N GLU A 44 7.12 19.50 -5.00
CA GLU A 44 8.57 19.35 -5.16
C GLU A 44 9.35 20.67 -4.93
N GLY A 45 8.72 21.81 -5.22
CA GLY A 45 9.33 23.14 -5.06
C GLY A 45 9.01 23.86 -3.74
N ASP A 46 9.20 25.17 -3.75
CA ASP A 46 8.81 26.06 -2.65
C ASP A 46 7.30 26.38 -2.65
N PHE A 47 6.82 27.13 -1.65
CA PHE A 47 5.39 27.46 -1.57
C PHE A 47 4.89 28.25 -2.78
N ALA A 48 5.74 29.04 -3.45
CA ALA A 48 5.35 29.77 -4.65
C ALA A 48 5.13 28.79 -5.82
N PHE A 49 6.02 27.82 -5.98
CA PHE A 49 5.85 26.71 -6.92
C PHE A 49 4.56 25.94 -6.64
N VAL A 50 4.28 25.58 -5.39
CA VAL A 50 3.05 24.85 -5.00
C VAL A 50 1.82 25.62 -5.44
N ILE A 51 1.67 26.88 -5.02
CA ILE A 51 0.55 27.73 -5.41
C ILE A 51 0.43 27.83 -6.93
N HIS A 52 1.54 28.05 -7.63
CA HIS A 52 1.54 28.15 -9.08
C HIS A 52 1.11 26.84 -9.74
N TYR A 53 1.54 25.69 -9.23
CA TYR A 53 1.16 24.37 -9.71
C TYR A 53 -0.36 24.14 -9.61
N GLN A 54 -0.98 24.52 -8.48
CA GLN A 54 -2.44 24.44 -8.35
C GLN A 54 -3.17 25.47 -9.22
N GLN A 55 -2.57 26.62 -9.52
CA GLN A 55 -3.16 27.64 -10.39
C GLN A 55 -3.06 27.30 -11.89
N SER A 56 -2.02 26.59 -12.32
CA SER A 56 -1.69 26.36 -13.73
C SER A 56 -2.40 25.16 -14.36
N TYR A 57 -3.49 24.66 -13.75
CA TYR A 57 -4.27 23.49 -14.18
C TYR A 57 -3.54 22.15 -14.12
N GLN A 58 -2.34 22.09 -13.53
CA GLN A 58 -1.63 20.83 -13.34
C GLN A 58 -2.22 19.97 -12.21
N ASP A 59 -3.04 20.58 -11.33
CA ASP A 59 -3.92 19.90 -10.37
C ASP A 59 -5.25 20.65 -10.25
N ASN A 60 -6.35 19.92 -10.04
CA ASN A 60 -7.72 20.45 -9.91
C ASN A 60 -8.19 20.62 -8.46
N GLN A 61 -7.26 20.50 -7.52
CA GLN A 61 -7.54 20.52 -6.09
C GLN A 61 -7.26 21.90 -5.45
N ALA A 62 -7.82 22.09 -4.25
CA ALA A 62 -7.60 23.27 -3.43
C ALA A 62 -6.21 23.23 -2.76
N PRO A 63 -5.60 24.39 -2.44
CA PRO A 63 -4.18 24.46 -2.08
C PRO A 63 -3.87 24.03 -0.64
N GLY A 64 -4.88 23.97 0.25
CA GLY A 64 -4.67 23.80 1.68
C GLY A 64 -3.94 22.51 2.05
N TRP A 65 -4.25 21.40 1.38
CA TRP A 65 -3.54 20.13 1.58
C TRP A 65 -2.09 20.22 1.11
N PHE A 66 -1.85 20.71 -0.11
CA PHE A 66 -0.51 20.72 -0.72
C PHE A 66 0.45 21.66 0.00
N LEU A 67 -0.03 22.82 0.47
CA LEU A 67 0.78 23.70 1.32
C LEU A 67 1.15 23.02 2.65
N THR A 68 0.19 22.32 3.26
CA THR A 68 0.44 21.57 4.51
C THR A 68 1.43 20.43 4.28
N PHE A 69 1.27 19.70 3.17
CA PHE A 69 2.12 18.57 2.81
C PHE A 69 3.54 19.02 2.44
N SER A 70 3.69 20.08 1.66
CA SER A 70 4.97 20.72 1.34
C SER A 70 5.72 21.15 2.61
N ALA A 71 5.04 21.84 3.53
CA ALA A 71 5.62 22.23 4.81
C ALA A 71 6.07 21.02 5.64
N TRP A 72 5.28 19.95 5.64
CA TRP A 72 5.63 18.71 6.34
C TRP A 72 6.86 18.01 5.76
N ARG A 73 6.95 17.90 4.42
CA ARG A 73 8.10 17.34 3.73
C ARG A 73 9.39 18.10 4.06
N TRP A 74 9.32 19.43 4.13
CA TRP A 74 10.45 20.27 4.50
C TRP A 74 10.91 20.06 5.94
N LEU A 75 9.99 19.74 6.86
CA LEU A 75 10.30 19.57 8.28
C LEU A 75 10.79 18.16 8.64
N VAL A 76 10.24 17.13 8.01
CA VAL A 76 10.44 15.72 8.43
C VAL A 76 11.11 14.86 7.36
N GLY A 77 11.10 15.30 6.10
CA GLY A 77 11.73 14.61 4.99
C GLY A 77 10.74 13.82 4.13
N ASP A 78 11.29 13.30 3.03
CA ASP A 78 10.55 12.75 1.90
C ASP A 78 10.52 11.22 1.93
N SER A 79 9.47 10.65 2.51
CA SER A 79 9.27 9.19 2.51
C SER A 79 7.79 8.85 2.55
N GLU A 80 7.40 7.67 2.05
CA GLU A 80 6.02 7.20 2.16
C GLU A 80 5.59 7.14 3.63
N PHE A 81 6.42 6.57 4.51
CA PHE A 81 6.11 6.43 5.94
C PHE A 81 5.84 7.78 6.62
N THR A 82 6.73 8.77 6.44
CA THR A 82 6.57 10.10 7.05
C THR A 82 5.33 10.81 6.51
N SER A 83 4.99 10.62 5.24
CA SER A 83 3.76 11.15 4.64
C SER A 83 2.49 10.52 5.20
N ARG A 84 2.47 9.20 5.43
CA ARG A 84 1.34 8.52 6.10
C ARG A 84 1.15 9.03 7.54
N VAL A 85 2.25 9.32 8.24
CA VAL A 85 2.22 9.87 9.61
C VAL A 85 1.55 11.25 9.66
N LEU A 86 1.70 12.10 8.64
CA LEU A 86 0.94 13.35 8.55
C LEU A 86 -0.57 13.09 8.55
N GLY A 87 -1.03 12.09 7.80
CA GLY A 87 -2.43 11.66 7.80
C GLY A 87 -2.93 11.31 9.21
N ILE A 88 -2.15 10.52 9.95
CA ILE A 88 -2.43 10.15 11.35
C ILE A 88 -2.53 11.41 12.22
N LEU A 89 -1.57 12.34 12.11
CA LEU A 89 -1.55 13.59 12.88
C LEU A 89 -2.76 14.50 12.60
N LEU A 90 -3.34 14.42 11.41
CA LEU A 90 -4.55 15.17 11.03
C LEU A 90 -5.84 14.47 11.50
N VAL A 91 -5.88 13.13 11.41
CA VAL A 91 -7.06 12.34 11.81
C VAL A 91 -7.20 12.26 13.34
N MET A 92 -6.11 12.27 14.12
CA MET A 92 -6.20 12.19 15.58
C MET A 92 -6.99 13.37 16.21
N PRO A 93 -6.73 14.64 15.87
CA PRO A 93 -7.58 15.75 16.28
C PRO A 93 -9.02 15.64 15.74
N ALA A 94 -9.23 15.09 14.54
CA ALA A 94 -10.57 14.86 14.00
C ALA A 94 -11.39 13.87 14.86
N LEU A 95 -10.76 12.77 15.29
CA LEU A 95 -11.33 11.78 16.19
C LEU A 95 -11.57 12.36 17.60
N ALA A 96 -10.62 13.16 18.11
CA ALA A 96 -10.77 13.85 19.39
C ALA A 96 -11.97 14.81 19.37
N LEU A 97 -12.15 15.57 18.28
CA LEU A 97 -13.32 16.43 18.08
C LEU A 97 -14.61 15.62 17.95
N THR A 98 -14.58 14.47 17.26
CA THR A 98 -15.72 13.54 17.17
C THR A 98 -16.13 13.04 18.54
N TYR A 99 -15.16 12.69 19.41
CA TYR A 99 -15.41 12.37 20.81
C TYR A 99 -16.06 13.54 21.55
N VAL A 100 -15.57 14.78 21.38
CA VAL A 100 -16.14 15.97 22.03
C VAL A 100 -17.59 16.22 21.58
N VAL A 101 -17.86 16.08 20.28
CA VAL A 101 -19.20 16.19 19.68
C VAL A 101 -20.13 15.14 20.30
N GLY A 102 -19.69 13.89 20.39
CA GLY A 102 -20.44 12.80 21.01
C GLY A 102 -20.70 13.03 22.50
N ARG A 103 -19.68 13.41 23.27
CA ARG A 103 -19.80 13.68 24.71
C ARG A 103 -20.76 14.83 25.01
N ARG A 104 -20.79 15.86 24.17
CA ARG A 104 -21.72 16.99 24.32
C ARG A 104 -23.14 16.64 23.89
N GLY A 105 -23.29 15.86 22.83
CA GLY A 105 -24.58 15.47 22.28
C GLY A 105 -25.32 14.41 23.11
N PHE A 106 -24.59 13.41 23.62
CA PHE A 106 -25.16 12.27 24.34
C PHE A 106 -24.94 12.33 25.87
N GLY A 107 -24.25 13.35 26.36
CA GLY A 107 -24.03 13.61 27.78
C GLY A 107 -22.69 13.10 28.32
N LYS A 108 -22.23 13.71 29.42
CA LYS A 108 -20.88 13.50 29.99
C LYS A 108 -20.58 12.06 30.45
N LYS A 109 -21.61 11.26 30.72
CA LYS A 109 -21.49 9.86 31.17
C LYS A 109 -21.59 8.85 30.01
N SER A 110 -21.91 9.31 28.79
CA SER A 110 -22.05 8.44 27.64
C SER A 110 -20.67 8.01 27.10
N TYR A 111 -20.58 6.76 26.66
CA TYR A 111 -19.41 6.21 25.97
C TYR A 111 -19.46 6.42 24.45
N ALA A 112 -20.52 7.07 23.92
CA ALA A 112 -20.75 7.20 22.48
C ALA A 112 -19.53 7.73 21.72
N GLY A 113 -18.87 8.78 22.24
CA GLY A 113 -17.68 9.34 21.61
C GLY A 113 -16.43 8.46 21.69
N VAL A 114 -16.30 7.64 22.75
CA VAL A 114 -15.16 6.69 22.87
C VAL A 114 -15.37 5.53 21.93
N PHE A 115 -16.58 4.97 21.90
CA PHE A 115 -16.96 3.91 20.97
C PHE A 115 -16.87 4.36 19.52
N ALA A 116 -17.16 5.63 19.21
CA ALA A 116 -17.00 6.18 17.87
C ALA A 116 -15.57 6.03 17.33
N ILE A 117 -14.56 6.20 18.20
CA ILE A 117 -13.16 6.04 17.84
C ILE A 117 -12.84 4.55 17.70
N LEU A 118 -13.18 3.74 18.72
CA LEU A 118 -12.83 2.32 18.76
C LEU A 118 -13.48 1.51 17.63
N LEU A 119 -14.72 1.85 17.24
CA LEU A 119 -15.45 1.14 16.18
C LEU A 119 -14.89 1.40 14.78
N LEU A 120 -13.99 2.37 14.60
CA LEU A 120 -13.28 2.57 13.34
C LEU A 120 -12.00 1.71 13.25
N ILE A 121 -11.58 1.07 14.35
CA ILE A 121 -10.44 0.13 14.34
C ILE A 121 -10.82 -1.08 13.49
N GLY A 122 -9.96 -1.42 12.53
CA GLY A 122 -10.19 -2.50 11.58
C GLY A 122 -11.08 -2.14 10.39
N ASN A 123 -11.66 -0.93 10.34
CA ASN A 123 -12.45 -0.51 9.18
C ASN A 123 -11.53 -0.16 8.00
N GLY A 124 -11.62 -0.90 6.89
CA GLY A 124 -10.70 -0.75 5.75
C GLY A 124 -10.83 0.60 5.05
N PHE A 125 -12.07 1.07 4.87
CA PHE A 125 -12.36 2.36 4.23
C PHE A 125 -11.84 3.56 5.03
N PHE A 126 -12.07 3.58 6.36
CA PHE A 126 -11.46 4.59 7.22
C PHE A 126 -9.94 4.49 7.24
N PHE A 127 -9.39 3.28 7.38
CA PHE A 127 -7.94 3.05 7.42
C PHE A 127 -7.24 3.60 6.16
N GLN A 128 -7.74 3.24 4.98
CA GLN A 128 -7.21 3.71 3.70
C GLN A 128 -7.17 5.25 3.65
N TYR A 129 -8.30 5.91 3.90
CA TYR A 129 -8.40 7.37 3.75
C TYR A 129 -7.85 8.19 4.93
N ALA A 130 -7.59 7.55 6.07
CA ALA A 130 -6.83 8.17 7.16
C ALA A 130 -5.32 8.20 6.87
N LEU A 131 -4.84 7.26 6.06
CA LEU A 131 -3.44 7.13 5.69
C LEU A 131 -3.14 7.70 4.29
N ASP A 132 -4.12 7.93 3.45
CA ASP A 132 -3.94 8.43 2.07
C ASP A 132 -3.08 9.70 2.02
N ILE A 133 -2.07 9.74 1.15
CA ILE A 133 -1.19 10.89 0.91
C ILE A 133 -1.89 11.85 -0.05
N ARG A 134 -3.09 12.27 0.36
CA ARG A 134 -4.09 13.06 -0.36
C ARG A 134 -4.86 13.91 0.65
N PRO A 135 -5.70 14.87 0.23
CA PRO A 135 -6.42 15.75 1.17
C PRO A 135 -7.33 15.06 2.19
N TYR A 136 -7.67 13.78 2.05
CA TYR A 136 -8.74 13.13 2.82
C TYR A 136 -8.56 13.10 4.35
N PRO A 137 -7.36 12.85 4.92
CA PRO A 137 -7.14 13.01 6.35
C PRO A 137 -7.42 14.44 6.84
N MET A 138 -7.06 15.45 6.03
CA MET A 138 -7.35 16.85 6.32
C MET A 138 -8.84 17.17 6.16
N VAL A 139 -9.52 16.57 5.17
CA VAL A 139 -10.99 16.64 5.00
C VAL A 139 -11.69 16.12 6.25
N MET A 140 -11.25 14.99 6.81
CA MET A 140 -11.79 14.47 8.09
C MET A 140 -11.62 15.49 9.23
N LEU A 141 -10.47 16.16 9.32
CA LEU A 141 -10.21 17.18 10.32
C LEU A 141 -11.12 18.41 10.16
N VAL A 142 -11.16 19.03 8.97
CA VAL A 142 -11.95 20.26 8.75
C VAL A 142 -13.44 20.02 8.88
N THR A 143 -13.93 18.82 8.52
CA THR A 143 -15.34 18.45 8.70
C THR A 143 -15.68 18.20 10.17
N ALA A 144 -14.78 17.59 10.95
CA ALA A 144 -14.94 17.46 12.40
C ALA A 144 -14.92 18.83 13.12
N ILE A 145 -14.04 19.74 12.71
CA ILE A 145 -14.02 21.14 13.19
C ILE A 145 -15.34 21.82 12.86
N SER A 146 -15.85 21.65 11.64
CA SER A 146 -17.11 22.24 11.19
C SER A 146 -18.30 21.74 11.99
N ILE A 147 -18.43 20.42 12.21
CA ILE A 147 -19.51 19.84 13.04
C ILE A 147 -19.40 20.29 14.51
N TRP A 148 -18.19 20.36 15.06
CA TRP A 148 -17.96 20.88 16.40
C TRP A 148 -18.36 22.36 16.52
N ALA A 149 -17.99 23.19 15.55
CA ALA A 149 -18.32 24.62 15.51
C ALA A 149 -19.83 24.83 15.34
N LEU A 150 -20.46 24.07 14.45
CA LEU A 150 -21.92 24.04 14.24
C LEU A 150 -22.64 23.66 15.55
N GLN A 151 -22.23 22.58 16.20
CA GLN A 151 -22.83 22.15 17.47
C GLN A 151 -22.66 23.23 18.56
N ASN A 152 -21.47 23.84 18.65
CA ASN A 152 -21.18 24.93 19.59
C ASN A 152 -22.09 26.14 19.42
N TRP A 153 -22.28 26.54 18.16
CA TRP A 153 -23.11 27.67 17.77
C TRP A 153 -24.59 27.37 18.02
N LEU A 154 -25.10 26.24 17.54
CA LEU A 154 -26.51 25.86 17.72
C LEU A 154 -26.90 25.59 19.17
N LEU A 155 -25.97 25.20 20.04
CA LEU A 155 -26.26 25.05 21.48
C LEU A 155 -26.34 26.38 22.22
N LYS A 156 -25.56 27.38 21.78
CA LYS A 156 -25.55 28.73 22.37
C LYS A 156 -25.31 29.75 21.25
N PRO A 157 -26.37 30.23 20.56
CA PRO A 157 -26.23 31.09 19.40
C PRO A 157 -25.66 32.47 19.76
N THR A 158 -24.38 32.69 19.44
CA THR A 158 -23.69 33.98 19.55
C THR A 158 -22.97 34.32 18.23
N PRO A 159 -22.82 35.61 17.87
CA PRO A 159 -22.12 36.01 16.65
C PRO A 159 -20.69 35.48 16.57
N GLN A 160 -19.96 35.48 17.70
CA GLN A 160 -18.61 34.93 17.77
C GLN A 160 -18.55 33.44 17.40
N LYS A 161 -19.53 32.64 17.85
CA LYS A 161 -19.57 31.21 17.51
C LYS A 161 -19.99 30.96 16.07
N ALA A 162 -20.87 31.81 15.55
CA ALA A 162 -21.20 31.83 14.13
C ALA A 162 -19.99 32.19 13.28
N ALA A 163 -19.16 33.14 13.73
CA ALA A 163 -17.91 33.49 13.07
C ALA A 163 -16.92 32.32 13.05
N TRP A 164 -16.74 31.60 14.17
CA TRP A 164 -15.93 30.36 14.19
C TRP A 164 -16.46 29.30 13.22
N TYR A 165 -17.78 29.16 13.12
CA TYR A 165 -18.38 28.29 12.11
C TYR A 165 -18.09 28.79 10.69
N GLY A 166 -18.21 30.09 10.41
CA GLY A 166 -17.85 30.69 9.12
C GLY A 166 -16.36 30.51 8.74
N LEU A 167 -15.45 30.59 9.71
CA LEU A 167 -14.04 30.25 9.51
C LEU A 167 -13.85 28.79 9.11
N SER A 168 -14.62 27.86 9.70
CA SER A 168 -14.59 26.45 9.30
C SER A 168 -15.11 26.23 7.87
N ILE A 169 -16.06 27.05 7.41
CA ILE A 169 -16.55 27.02 6.02
C ILE A 169 -15.40 27.36 5.06
N ALA A 170 -14.69 28.45 5.31
CA ALA A 170 -13.52 28.83 4.50
C ALA A 170 -12.45 27.73 4.49
N ALA A 171 -12.10 27.20 5.68
CA ALA A 171 -11.12 26.12 5.80
C ALA A 171 -11.51 24.88 4.97
N MET A 172 -12.78 24.49 4.98
CA MET A 172 -13.26 23.36 4.16
C MET A 172 -13.09 23.63 2.66
N LEU A 173 -13.42 24.82 2.18
CA LEU A 173 -13.29 25.16 0.75
C LEU A 173 -11.83 25.26 0.29
N TYR A 174 -10.91 25.67 1.17
CA TYR A 174 -9.47 25.66 0.90
C TYR A 174 -8.84 24.26 0.94
N VAL A 175 -9.53 23.25 1.48
CA VAL A 175 -9.06 21.86 1.51
C VAL A 175 -9.67 21.04 0.37
N HIS A 176 -10.99 21.16 0.16
CA HIS A 176 -11.68 20.41 -0.89
C HIS A 176 -13.02 21.05 -1.28
N TYR A 177 -13.18 21.44 -2.55
CA TYR A 177 -14.37 22.19 -3.02
C TYR A 177 -15.69 21.44 -2.83
N LEU A 178 -15.69 20.11 -2.99
CA LEU A 178 -16.90 19.30 -2.81
C LEU A 178 -17.47 19.33 -1.38
N LEU A 179 -16.73 19.82 -0.38
CA LEU A 179 -17.27 20.04 0.96
C LEU A 179 -18.39 21.10 1.00
N ALA A 180 -18.63 21.84 -0.10
CA ALA A 180 -19.87 22.58 -0.29
C ALA A 180 -21.13 21.70 -0.14
N LEU A 181 -21.10 20.43 -0.57
CA LEU A 181 -22.21 19.49 -0.39
C LEU A 181 -22.39 19.09 1.07
N PHE A 182 -21.31 19.06 1.85
CA PHE A 182 -21.39 18.85 3.29
C PHE A 182 -22.02 20.04 4.01
N LEU A 183 -21.79 21.28 3.54
CA LEU A 183 -22.49 22.47 4.05
C LEU A 183 -24.01 22.37 3.81
N LEU A 184 -24.43 21.85 2.65
CA LEU A 184 -25.84 21.60 2.38
C LEU A 184 -26.44 20.56 3.35
N ALA A 185 -25.70 19.51 3.68
CA ALA A 185 -26.11 18.55 4.72
C ALA A 185 -26.28 19.23 6.09
N GLN A 186 -25.36 20.12 6.47
CA GLN A 186 -25.45 20.88 7.71
C GLN A 186 -26.64 21.85 7.71
N ALA A 187 -26.90 22.52 6.59
CA ALA A 187 -28.08 23.37 6.41
C ALA A 187 -29.38 22.55 6.56
N PHE A 188 -29.44 21.36 5.95
CA PHE A 188 -30.54 20.41 6.14
C PHE A 188 -30.72 20.08 7.63
N TYR A 189 -29.65 19.73 8.34
CA TYR A 189 -29.75 19.50 9.79
C TYR A 189 -30.28 20.73 10.55
N ILE A 190 -29.81 21.95 10.26
CA ILE A 190 -30.31 23.16 10.92
C ILE A 190 -31.82 23.30 10.72
N LEU A 191 -32.31 23.13 9.49
CA LEU A 191 -33.73 23.24 9.14
C LEU A 191 -34.60 22.25 9.93
N PHE A 192 -34.15 21.00 10.07
CA PHE A 192 -34.92 19.93 10.73
C PHE A 192 -34.60 19.75 12.22
N SER A 193 -33.58 20.43 12.75
CA SER A 193 -33.17 20.31 14.17
C SER A 193 -34.15 20.94 15.16
N GLY A 194 -35.14 21.70 14.69
CA GLY A 194 -36.05 22.49 15.53
C GLY A 194 -35.39 23.70 16.20
N ARG A 195 -34.16 24.06 15.79
CA ARG A 195 -33.40 25.19 16.36
C ARG A 195 -33.44 26.46 15.49
N LEU A 196 -34.22 26.46 14.42
CA LEU A 196 -34.33 27.57 13.51
C LEU A 196 -35.01 28.77 14.21
N SER A 197 -34.35 29.92 14.17
CA SER A 197 -34.87 31.19 14.71
C SER A 197 -34.31 32.35 13.89
N ARG A 198 -34.95 33.52 13.93
CA ARG A 198 -34.45 34.73 13.23
C ARG A 198 -32.98 35.02 13.57
N LYS A 199 -32.59 34.81 14.83
CA LYS A 199 -31.22 34.98 15.31
C LYS A 199 -30.25 33.98 14.68
N VAL A 200 -30.64 32.70 14.61
CA VAL A 200 -29.84 31.64 13.98
C VAL A 200 -29.74 31.88 12.47
N VAL A 201 -30.80 32.33 11.81
CA VAL A 201 -30.75 32.68 10.38
C VAL A 201 -29.78 33.84 10.13
N GLY A 202 -29.91 34.96 10.85
CA GLY A 202 -29.01 36.12 10.68
C GLY A 202 -27.54 35.78 10.98
N GLN A 203 -27.28 34.98 12.03
CA GLN A 203 -25.94 34.50 12.35
C GLN A 203 -25.42 33.47 11.33
N GLY A 204 -26.29 32.65 10.76
CA GLY A 204 -25.93 31.72 9.68
C GLY A 204 -25.52 32.46 8.40
N LEU A 205 -26.25 33.53 8.04
CA LEU A 205 -25.87 34.42 6.93
C LEU A 205 -24.51 35.08 7.18
N LEU A 206 -24.24 35.53 8.42
CA LEU A 206 -22.92 36.03 8.81
C LEU A 206 -21.82 34.97 8.61
N ALA A 207 -22.07 33.72 9.05
CA ALA A 207 -21.11 32.63 8.91
C ALA A 207 -20.81 32.32 7.42
N VAL A 208 -21.84 32.24 6.59
CA VAL A 208 -21.72 32.04 5.14
C VAL A 208 -20.98 33.21 4.50
N GLY A 209 -21.31 34.45 4.88
CA GLY A 209 -20.64 35.65 4.38
C GLY A 209 -19.13 35.65 4.69
N ILE A 210 -18.75 35.27 5.92
CA ILE A 210 -17.33 35.09 6.30
C ILE A 210 -16.66 34.03 5.42
N GLY A 211 -17.30 32.87 5.23
CA GLY A 211 -16.78 31.80 4.39
C GLY A 211 -16.53 32.25 2.95
N ILE A 212 -17.50 32.94 2.35
CA ILE A 212 -17.41 33.47 0.97
C ILE A 212 -16.32 34.52 0.86
N ILE A 213 -16.28 35.51 1.76
CA ILE A 213 -15.30 36.60 1.72
C ILE A 213 -13.87 36.04 1.82
N LEU A 214 -13.65 35.07 2.70
CA LEU A 214 -12.33 34.47 2.86
C LEU A 214 -11.93 33.57 1.69
N PHE A 215 -12.87 32.92 1.01
CA PHE A 215 -12.59 32.12 -0.18
C PHE A 215 -12.47 32.95 -1.46
N LEU A 216 -12.97 34.18 -1.46
CA LEU A 216 -13.03 35.05 -2.64
C LEU A 216 -11.68 35.24 -3.36
N PRO A 217 -10.52 35.40 -2.68
CA PRO A 217 -9.24 35.51 -3.36
C PRO A 217 -8.87 34.28 -4.20
N TRP A 218 -9.37 33.10 -3.86
CA TRP A 218 -9.12 31.85 -4.58
C TRP A 218 -10.20 31.51 -5.62
N PHE A 219 -11.33 32.21 -5.59
CA PHE A 219 -12.45 31.95 -6.49
C PHE A 219 -12.09 31.98 -7.99
N PRO A 220 -11.23 32.91 -8.49
CA PRO A 220 -10.82 32.89 -9.89
C PRO A 220 -10.11 31.59 -10.29
N THR A 221 -9.22 31.08 -9.45
CA THR A 221 -8.51 29.81 -9.68
C THR A 221 -9.47 28.62 -9.64
N PHE A 222 -10.38 28.60 -8.66
CA PHE A 222 -11.45 27.58 -8.62
C PHE A 222 -12.29 27.57 -9.90
N TYR A 223 -12.73 28.74 -10.36
CA TYR A 223 -13.52 28.87 -11.59
C TYR A 223 -12.76 28.33 -12.80
N GLN A 224 -11.48 28.71 -12.91
CA GLN A 224 -10.56 28.21 -13.93
C GLN A 224 -10.47 26.67 -13.88
N GLN A 225 -10.09 26.08 -12.74
CA GLN A 225 -9.98 24.63 -12.58
C GLN A 225 -11.27 23.89 -12.98
N VAL A 226 -12.45 24.39 -12.60
CA VAL A 226 -13.73 23.79 -13.01
C VAL A 226 -13.94 23.86 -14.52
N MET A 227 -13.65 25.00 -15.15
CA MET A 227 -13.79 25.13 -16.61
C MET A 227 -12.79 24.25 -17.36
N GLY A 228 -11.55 24.15 -16.88
CA GLY A 228 -10.54 23.25 -17.45
C GLY A 228 -10.96 21.78 -17.39
N LEU A 229 -11.53 21.33 -16.27
CA LEU A 229 -12.05 19.96 -16.16
C LEU A 229 -13.20 19.67 -17.14
N ARG A 230 -14.08 20.65 -17.36
CA ARG A 230 -15.17 20.53 -18.34
C ARG A 230 -14.63 20.36 -19.76
N GLU A 231 -13.59 21.10 -20.10
CA GLU A 231 -12.94 21.02 -21.40
C GLU A 231 -12.27 19.65 -21.61
N ILE A 232 -11.49 19.19 -20.64
CA ILE A 232 -10.82 17.86 -20.68
C ILE A 232 -11.86 16.74 -20.81
N GLU A 233 -12.92 16.77 -20.01
CA GLU A 233 -13.96 15.75 -20.08
C GLU A 233 -14.69 15.77 -21.44
N GLY A 234 -15.03 16.96 -21.94
CA GLY A 234 -15.65 17.13 -23.26
C GLY A 234 -14.78 16.57 -24.39
N GLN A 235 -13.46 16.75 -24.32
CA GLN A 235 -12.51 16.20 -25.28
C GLN A 235 -12.32 14.67 -25.15
N SER A 236 -12.41 14.14 -23.93
CA SER A 236 -12.19 12.71 -23.66
C SER A 236 -13.28 11.78 -24.21
N GLY A 237 -14.46 12.32 -24.58
CA GLY A 237 -15.62 11.51 -24.97
C GLY A 237 -16.22 10.65 -23.84
N THR A 238 -15.69 10.76 -22.61
CA THR A 238 -16.15 10.03 -21.42
C THR A 238 -17.14 10.83 -20.56
N GLY A 239 -17.70 11.91 -21.12
CA GLY A 239 -18.60 12.83 -20.45
C GLY A 239 -19.74 12.13 -19.71
N ARG A 240 -19.80 12.34 -18.40
CA ARG A 240 -20.86 11.83 -17.51
C ARG A 240 -21.61 13.01 -16.89
N GLY A 241 -22.93 12.88 -16.82
CA GLY A 241 -23.80 13.95 -16.31
C GLY A 241 -24.05 15.06 -17.34
N ILE A 242 -25.02 15.93 -17.03
CA ILE A 242 -25.49 16.99 -17.93
C ILE A 242 -24.54 18.20 -17.92
N ALA A 243 -23.71 18.34 -16.88
CA ALA A 243 -22.82 19.49 -16.66
C ALA A 243 -21.41 19.07 -16.18
N GLY A 244 -21.00 17.84 -16.55
CA GLY A 244 -19.91 17.05 -15.97
C GLY A 244 -18.57 17.76 -15.81
N ILE A 245 -17.81 17.33 -14.79
CA ILE A 245 -16.36 17.54 -14.61
C ILE A 245 -15.63 16.22 -14.30
N GLY A 246 -16.21 15.10 -14.72
CA GLY A 246 -16.10 13.75 -14.16
C GLY A 246 -14.87 12.93 -14.52
N VAL A 247 -13.67 13.52 -14.47
CA VAL A 247 -12.44 12.74 -14.57
C VAL A 247 -12.25 11.92 -13.30
N SER A 248 -12.08 10.59 -13.42
CA SER A 248 -11.85 9.64 -12.31
C SER A 248 -13.01 9.46 -11.30
N THR A 249 -14.26 9.67 -11.73
CA THR A 249 -15.47 9.49 -10.92
C THR A 249 -16.33 8.29 -11.38
N PHE A 250 -17.20 7.82 -10.49
CA PHE A 250 -18.10 6.69 -10.73
C PHE A 250 -19.54 7.17 -10.97
N ALA A 251 -20.29 6.42 -11.77
CA ALA A 251 -21.71 6.69 -11.99
C ALA A 251 -22.54 6.46 -10.72
N THR A 252 -23.64 7.20 -10.55
CA THR A 252 -24.62 6.92 -9.49
C THR A 252 -25.52 5.77 -9.96
N ASP A 253 -25.07 4.54 -9.73
CA ASP A 253 -25.81 3.31 -10.02
C ASP A 253 -25.85 2.38 -8.80
N VAL A 254 -26.63 1.30 -8.90
CA VAL A 254 -26.79 0.31 -7.83
C VAL A 254 -25.45 -0.33 -7.44
N ARG A 255 -24.53 -0.51 -8.40
CA ARG A 255 -23.23 -1.14 -8.17
C ARG A 255 -22.32 -0.23 -7.35
N SER A 256 -22.25 1.05 -7.71
CA SER A 256 -21.42 2.06 -7.05
C SER A 256 -21.95 2.43 -5.67
N ILE A 257 -23.27 2.43 -5.48
CA ILE A 257 -23.91 2.57 -4.17
C ILE A 257 -23.64 1.33 -3.32
N GLY A 258 -23.79 0.13 -3.88
CA GLY A 258 -23.47 -1.14 -3.20
C GLY A 258 -22.01 -1.17 -2.74
N ALA A 259 -21.08 -0.82 -3.63
CA ALA A 259 -19.64 -0.77 -3.32
C ALA A 259 -19.32 0.21 -2.19
N LEU A 260 -19.98 1.37 -2.12
CA LEU A 260 -19.81 2.31 -0.99
C LEU A 260 -20.29 1.70 0.32
N ILE A 261 -21.46 1.05 0.30
CA ILE A 261 -22.02 0.41 1.49
C ILE A 261 -21.10 -0.72 1.95
N ASP A 262 -20.63 -1.56 1.03
CA ASP A 262 -19.71 -2.65 1.33
C ASP A 262 -18.40 -2.12 1.92
N LEU A 263 -17.78 -1.09 1.31
CA LEU A 263 -16.58 -0.44 1.84
C LEU A 263 -16.82 0.15 3.25
N ALA A 264 -17.90 0.90 3.44
CA ALA A 264 -18.20 1.52 4.74
C ALA A 264 -18.50 0.49 5.84
N THR A 265 -18.95 -0.71 5.48
CA THR A 265 -19.36 -1.77 6.40
C THR A 265 -18.41 -2.96 6.45
N ASN A 266 -17.23 -2.88 5.82
CA ASN A 266 -16.30 -4.01 5.67
C ASN A 266 -16.98 -5.27 5.08
N GLY A 267 -17.88 -5.11 4.11
CA GLY A 267 -18.62 -6.18 3.46
C GLY A 267 -19.74 -6.79 4.31
N LEU A 268 -20.20 -6.10 5.38
CA LEU A 268 -21.22 -6.62 6.31
C LEU A 268 -22.48 -5.73 6.36
N PRO A 269 -23.10 -5.39 5.23
CA PRO A 269 -24.18 -4.40 5.17
C PRO A 269 -25.38 -4.75 6.05
N LEU A 270 -25.74 -6.02 6.16
CA LEU A 270 -26.90 -6.48 6.94
C LEU A 270 -26.69 -6.30 8.44
N LEU A 271 -25.49 -6.61 8.95
CA LEU A 271 -25.16 -6.46 10.37
C LEU A 271 -25.22 -4.98 10.77
N TYR A 272 -24.54 -4.12 10.02
CA TYR A 272 -24.52 -2.69 10.28
C TYR A 272 -25.92 -2.06 10.10
N GLY A 273 -26.65 -2.47 9.07
CA GLY A 273 -28.03 -2.06 8.82
C GLY A 273 -28.95 -2.37 10.00
N ALA A 274 -28.87 -3.57 10.58
CA ALA A 274 -29.65 -3.95 11.76
C ALA A 274 -29.30 -3.10 12.99
N ILE A 275 -28.01 -2.84 13.23
CA ILE A 275 -27.55 -1.98 14.33
C ILE A 275 -28.06 -0.54 14.17
N ILE A 276 -27.95 0.02 12.96
CA ILE A 276 -28.40 1.38 12.65
C ILE A 276 -29.93 1.48 12.77
N ALA A 277 -30.68 0.48 12.31
CA ALA A 277 -32.14 0.45 12.47
C ALA A 277 -32.55 0.45 13.95
N ALA A 278 -31.93 -0.42 14.76
CA ALA A 278 -32.16 -0.44 16.21
C ALA A 278 -31.79 0.89 16.87
N GLY A 279 -30.64 1.46 16.51
CA GLY A 279 -30.20 2.78 16.95
C GLY A 279 -31.18 3.90 16.65
N THR A 280 -31.74 3.88 15.43
CA THR A 280 -32.68 4.88 14.95
C THR A 280 -33.96 4.86 15.77
N VAL A 281 -34.47 3.68 16.13
CA VAL A 281 -35.62 3.54 17.03
C VAL A 281 -35.27 4.02 18.45
N LEU A 282 -34.15 3.56 19.01
CA LEU A 282 -33.74 3.87 20.39
C LEU A 282 -33.42 5.35 20.61
N LEU A 283 -32.85 6.01 19.61
CA LEU A 283 -32.31 7.35 19.70
C LEU A 283 -33.07 8.39 18.86
N TRP A 284 -34.24 8.04 18.31
CA TRP A 284 -35.05 8.91 17.45
C TRP A 284 -35.29 10.31 18.04
N ARG A 285 -35.51 10.40 19.35
CA ARG A 285 -35.78 11.66 20.05
C ARG A 285 -34.52 12.48 20.38
N ARG A 286 -33.33 11.97 20.08
CA ARG A 286 -32.05 12.63 20.40
C ARG A 286 -31.55 13.43 19.20
N SER A 287 -31.56 14.75 19.28
CA SER A 287 -31.06 15.61 18.20
C SER A 287 -29.58 15.33 17.85
N ALA A 288 -28.78 14.90 18.81
CA ALA A 288 -27.38 14.53 18.59
C ALA A 288 -27.21 13.29 17.70
N TYR A 289 -28.17 12.35 17.75
CA TYR A 289 -28.18 11.20 16.85
C TYR A 289 -28.42 11.64 15.42
N TRP A 290 -29.38 12.54 15.19
CA TRP A 290 -29.63 13.11 13.87
C TRP A 290 -28.46 13.93 13.32
N LEU A 291 -27.71 14.63 14.17
CA LEU A 291 -26.48 15.30 13.72
C LEU A 291 -25.44 14.29 13.20
N ALA A 292 -25.23 13.19 13.94
CA ALA A 292 -24.33 12.12 13.51
C ALA A 292 -24.86 11.41 12.25
N PHE A 293 -26.17 11.18 12.16
CA PHE A 293 -26.83 10.57 11.01
C PHE A 293 -26.73 11.44 9.75
N THR A 294 -26.89 12.77 9.87
CA THR A 294 -26.68 13.70 8.77
C THR A 294 -25.24 13.63 8.26
N TRP A 295 -24.27 13.57 9.16
CA TRP A 295 -22.87 13.44 8.81
C TRP A 295 -22.59 12.10 8.10
N ALA A 296 -23.12 11.00 8.64
CA ALA A 296 -22.88 9.65 8.11
C ALA A 296 -23.58 9.36 6.78
N PHE A 297 -24.84 9.79 6.60
CA PHE A 297 -25.70 9.28 5.52
C PHE A 297 -26.25 10.37 4.59
N ILE A 298 -26.77 11.47 5.14
CA ILE A 298 -27.30 12.56 4.30
C ILE A 298 -26.19 13.16 3.45
N THR A 299 -24.97 13.21 3.98
CA THR A 299 -23.81 13.73 3.24
C THR A 299 -23.50 12.87 2.00
N PRO A 300 -23.22 11.55 2.09
CA PRO A 300 -23.07 10.72 0.89
C PRO A 300 -24.25 10.77 -0.08
N VAL A 301 -25.50 10.84 0.42
CA VAL A 301 -26.68 10.97 -0.44
C VAL A 301 -26.62 12.25 -1.28
N LEU A 302 -26.22 13.38 -0.70
CA LEU A 302 -26.07 14.63 -1.46
C LEU A 302 -24.95 14.55 -2.51
N TYR A 303 -23.86 13.84 -2.23
CA TYR A 303 -22.81 13.57 -3.23
C TYR A 303 -23.34 12.73 -4.39
N LEU A 304 -24.07 11.65 -4.10
CA LEU A 304 -24.66 10.78 -5.12
C LEU A 304 -25.72 11.51 -5.96
N LEU A 305 -26.52 12.39 -5.35
CA LEU A 305 -27.50 13.22 -6.06
C LEU A 305 -26.82 14.28 -6.94
N ALA A 306 -25.80 14.98 -6.42
CA ALA A 306 -25.03 15.94 -7.20
C ALA A 306 -24.31 15.26 -8.38
N ASN A 307 -23.86 14.02 -8.20
CA ASN A 307 -23.20 13.22 -9.22
C ASN A 307 -24.09 12.92 -10.44
N LEU A 308 -25.42 12.88 -10.28
CA LEU A 308 -26.36 12.74 -11.41
C LEU A 308 -26.25 13.90 -12.41
N VAL A 309 -25.76 15.06 -11.96
CA VAL A 309 -25.65 16.28 -12.79
C VAL A 309 -24.20 16.59 -13.14
N PHE A 310 -23.29 16.47 -12.18
CA PHE A 310 -21.91 16.98 -12.29
C PHE A 310 -20.83 15.89 -12.39
N ALA A 311 -21.18 14.61 -12.25
CA ALA A 311 -20.22 13.50 -12.23
C ALA A 311 -19.06 13.68 -11.22
N VAL A 312 -19.37 14.05 -9.96
CA VAL A 312 -18.40 14.39 -8.91
C VAL A 312 -18.19 13.32 -7.82
N TYR A 313 -18.68 12.09 -8.01
CA TYR A 313 -18.63 11.06 -6.96
C TYR A 313 -17.47 10.07 -7.11
N ALA A 314 -16.76 9.88 -6.01
CA ALA A 314 -15.90 8.74 -5.77
C ALA A 314 -15.93 8.42 -4.26
N PRO A 315 -15.77 7.15 -3.83
CA PRO A 315 -15.81 6.78 -2.42
C PRO A 315 -14.91 7.66 -1.53
N ARG A 316 -13.70 7.98 -2.01
CA ARG A 316 -12.73 8.86 -1.34
C ARG A 316 -13.29 10.23 -0.91
N PHE A 317 -14.18 10.82 -1.71
CA PHE A 317 -14.74 12.15 -1.44
C PHE A 317 -15.72 12.16 -0.26
N VAL A 318 -16.27 11.00 0.10
CA VAL A 318 -17.20 10.84 1.24
C VAL A 318 -16.55 10.14 2.43
N SER A 319 -15.25 9.89 2.41
CA SER A 319 -14.49 9.24 3.50
C SER A 319 -14.72 9.90 4.87
N HIS A 320 -14.89 11.22 4.89
CA HIS A 320 -15.18 11.97 6.11
C HIS A 320 -16.52 11.61 6.78
N ALA A 321 -17.46 10.98 6.06
CA ALA A 321 -18.70 10.47 6.64
C ALA A 321 -18.44 9.36 7.67
N MET A 322 -17.28 8.69 7.61
CA MET A 322 -16.91 7.63 8.57
C MET A 322 -16.81 8.12 10.01
N LEU A 323 -16.46 9.38 10.25
CA LEU A 323 -16.49 9.97 11.59
C LEU A 323 -17.93 10.04 12.14
N GLY A 324 -18.88 10.44 11.29
CA GLY A 324 -20.31 10.40 11.60
C GLY A 324 -20.81 8.97 11.79
N PHE A 325 -20.39 8.05 10.93
CA PHE A 325 -20.76 6.63 10.97
C PHE A 325 -20.31 5.97 12.27
N GLY A 326 -19.05 6.16 12.66
CA GLY A 326 -18.52 5.72 13.95
C GLY A 326 -19.32 6.31 15.12
N LEU A 327 -19.70 7.59 15.05
CA LEU A 327 -20.52 8.22 16.10
C LEU A 327 -21.96 7.67 16.16
N VAL A 328 -22.57 7.34 15.02
CA VAL A 328 -23.88 6.65 14.98
C VAL A 328 -23.78 5.32 15.70
N LEU A 329 -22.85 4.44 15.28
CA LEU A 329 -22.68 3.11 15.89
C LEU A 329 -22.29 3.18 17.35
N GLY A 330 -21.39 4.11 17.70
CA GLY A 330 -20.96 4.35 19.07
C GLY A 330 -22.11 4.81 19.95
N ALA A 331 -23.01 5.64 19.43
CA ALA A 331 -24.22 6.05 20.14
C ALA A 331 -25.18 4.87 20.36
N VAL A 332 -25.37 3.99 19.37
CA VAL A 332 -26.19 2.78 19.52
C VAL A 332 -25.62 1.88 20.62
N CYS A 333 -24.33 1.55 20.55
CA CYS A 333 -23.66 0.73 21.54
C CYS A 333 -23.76 1.34 22.94
N ALA A 334 -23.59 2.66 23.07
CA ALA A 334 -23.69 3.35 24.36
C ALA A 334 -25.12 3.43 24.92
N ALA A 335 -26.15 3.27 24.08
CA ALA A 335 -27.56 3.34 24.47
C ALA A 335 -28.12 2.00 24.96
N LEU A 336 -27.47 0.88 24.68
CA LEU A 336 -27.94 -0.45 25.07
C LEU A 336 -27.92 -0.64 26.60
N PRO A 337 -28.97 -1.25 27.18
CA PRO A 337 -29.07 -1.45 28.62
C PRO A 337 -28.01 -2.42 29.15
N GLY A 338 -27.54 -2.20 30.37
CA GLY A 338 -26.70 -3.16 31.09
C GLY A 338 -27.57 -4.27 31.66
N GLN A 339 -27.56 -5.45 31.03
CA GLN A 339 -28.38 -6.58 31.48
C GLN A 339 -27.66 -7.44 32.54
N TRP A 340 -26.32 -7.35 32.62
CA TRP A 340 -25.48 -8.13 33.55
C TRP A 340 -24.73 -7.18 34.49
N LYS A 341 -24.65 -7.53 35.79
CA LYS A 341 -24.10 -6.66 36.86
C LYS A 341 -22.67 -6.14 36.58
N PHE A 342 -21.91 -6.78 35.68
CA PHE A 342 -20.49 -6.48 35.44
C PHE A 342 -20.15 -6.08 33.99
N ILE A 343 -20.95 -6.43 32.97
CA ILE A 343 -20.65 -6.10 31.56
C ILE A 343 -21.93 -5.57 30.88
N ARG A 344 -21.84 -4.37 30.31
CA ARG A 344 -22.96 -3.79 29.55
C ARG A 344 -23.00 -4.40 28.14
N ALA A 345 -24.18 -4.78 27.66
CA ALA A 345 -24.36 -5.37 26.33
C ALA A 345 -23.73 -4.51 25.20
N GLY A 346 -23.77 -3.19 25.35
CA GLY A 346 -23.09 -2.25 24.46
C GLY A 346 -21.59 -2.46 24.29
N PHE A 347 -20.87 -2.84 25.35
CA PHE A 347 -19.44 -3.14 25.26
C PHE A 347 -19.19 -4.45 24.51
N LEU A 348 -20.00 -5.48 24.77
CA LEU A 348 -19.89 -6.76 24.05
C LEU A 348 -20.16 -6.59 22.56
N LEU A 349 -21.21 -5.81 22.20
CA LEU A 349 -21.49 -5.48 20.81
C LEU A 349 -20.32 -4.74 20.17
N MET A 350 -19.77 -3.72 20.86
CA MET A 350 -18.61 -2.98 20.36
C MET A 350 -17.39 -3.89 20.15
N ILE A 351 -17.06 -4.76 21.11
CA ILE A 351 -15.94 -5.71 20.99
C ILE A 351 -16.19 -6.67 19.83
N GLY A 352 -17.40 -7.20 19.69
CA GLY A 352 -17.78 -8.10 18.60
C GLY A 352 -17.60 -7.45 17.23
N ILE A 353 -18.05 -6.19 17.05
CA ILE A 353 -17.86 -5.44 15.80
C ILE A 353 -16.38 -5.23 15.51
N ILE A 354 -15.56 -4.84 16.50
CA ILE A 354 -14.12 -4.66 16.30
C ILE A 354 -13.44 -5.97 15.93
N ALA A 355 -13.78 -7.08 16.60
CA ALA A 355 -13.22 -8.40 16.31
C ALA A 355 -13.53 -8.84 14.87
N VAL A 356 -14.77 -8.65 14.43
CA VAL A 356 -15.18 -8.98 13.06
C VAL A 356 -14.50 -8.07 12.04
N GLN A 357 -14.39 -6.76 12.30
CA GLN A 357 -13.68 -5.84 11.42
C GLN A 357 -12.19 -6.17 11.29
N LEU A 358 -11.52 -6.52 12.39
CA LEU A 358 -10.12 -6.94 12.36
C LEU A 358 -9.93 -8.26 11.60
N PHE A 359 -10.89 -9.18 11.72
CA PHE A 359 -10.88 -10.43 10.97
C PHE A 359 -11.02 -10.19 9.45
N THR A 360 -11.90 -9.28 9.03
CA THR A 360 -12.09 -8.97 7.59
C THR A 360 -11.10 -7.94 7.04
N PHE A 361 -10.37 -7.21 7.90
CA PHE A 361 -9.56 -6.04 7.56
C PHE A 361 -8.72 -6.18 6.29
N LYS A 362 -7.88 -7.24 6.20
CA LYS A 362 -6.99 -7.43 5.05
C LYS A 362 -7.73 -7.55 3.72
N SER A 363 -8.89 -8.23 3.71
CA SER A 363 -9.72 -8.40 2.50
C SER A 363 -10.42 -7.12 2.05
N GLN A 364 -10.41 -6.07 2.88
CA GLN A 364 -11.04 -4.78 2.60
C GLN A 364 -10.01 -3.73 2.12
N LEU A 365 -8.73 -4.08 2.10
CA LEU A 365 -7.69 -3.21 1.55
C LEU A 365 -7.71 -3.32 0.03
N PRO A 366 -7.40 -2.23 -0.69
CA PRO A 366 -7.35 -2.26 -2.14
C PRO A 366 -6.20 -3.15 -2.62
N ASP A 367 -6.49 -4.03 -3.58
CA ASP A 367 -5.47 -4.78 -4.31
C ASP A 367 -4.66 -3.80 -5.18
N ARG A 368 -3.39 -3.61 -4.83
CA ARG A 368 -2.44 -2.73 -5.53
C ARG A 368 -1.16 -3.50 -5.80
N ILE A 369 -0.46 -3.16 -6.88
CA ILE A 369 0.88 -3.69 -7.13
C ILE A 369 1.79 -3.27 -5.98
N PRO A 370 2.45 -4.22 -5.29
CA PRO A 370 3.28 -3.91 -4.13
C PRO A 370 4.70 -3.47 -4.54
N TYR A 371 4.81 -2.42 -5.37
CA TYR A 371 6.08 -1.91 -5.92
C TYR A 371 7.17 -1.77 -4.85
N ARG A 372 6.83 -1.17 -3.70
CA ARG A 372 7.73 -1.01 -2.56
C ARG A 372 8.35 -2.33 -2.11
N ASP A 373 7.54 -3.38 -2.00
CA ASP A 373 8.00 -4.67 -1.46
C ASP A 373 8.80 -5.44 -2.52
N ILE A 374 8.41 -5.34 -3.80
CA ILE A 374 9.15 -5.93 -4.93
C ILE A 374 10.53 -5.28 -5.07
N PHE A 375 10.63 -3.95 -5.17
CA PHE A 375 11.91 -3.26 -5.31
C PHE A 375 12.81 -3.40 -4.08
N ARG A 376 12.25 -3.48 -2.87
CA ARG A 376 13.02 -3.83 -1.67
C ARG A 376 13.53 -5.27 -1.70
N GLY A 377 12.74 -6.20 -2.22
CA GLY A 377 13.15 -7.59 -2.42
C GLY A 377 14.32 -7.68 -3.41
N ILE A 378 14.21 -7.03 -4.57
CA ILE A 378 15.31 -6.90 -5.54
C ILE A 378 16.55 -6.32 -4.87
N SER A 379 16.39 -5.25 -4.11
CA SER A 379 17.50 -4.56 -3.44
C SER A 379 18.17 -5.39 -2.35
N ALA A 380 17.44 -6.30 -1.70
CA ALA A 380 17.99 -7.18 -0.68
C ALA A 380 18.93 -8.25 -1.26
N GLU A 381 18.70 -8.63 -2.52
CA GLU A 381 19.45 -9.65 -3.26
C GLU A 381 20.41 -9.05 -4.29
N ALA A 382 20.51 -7.71 -4.35
CA ALA A 382 21.28 -6.99 -5.35
C ALA A 382 22.80 -7.21 -5.19
N GLN A 383 23.46 -7.54 -6.29
CA GLN A 383 24.91 -7.71 -6.36
C GLN A 383 25.56 -6.73 -7.35
N PRO A 384 26.86 -6.41 -7.20
CA PRO A 384 27.57 -5.62 -8.21
C PRO A 384 27.57 -6.36 -9.56
N GLY A 385 27.18 -5.65 -10.63
CA GLY A 385 27.06 -6.21 -11.97
C GLY A 385 25.64 -6.67 -12.35
N ASP A 386 24.70 -6.68 -11.40
CA ASP A 386 23.28 -6.89 -11.68
C ASP A 386 22.71 -5.74 -12.53
N VAL A 387 21.82 -6.06 -13.47
CA VAL A 387 21.06 -5.10 -14.28
C VAL A 387 19.56 -5.29 -14.05
N VAL A 388 18.77 -4.22 -14.14
CA VAL A 388 17.30 -4.30 -14.12
C VAL A 388 16.76 -4.02 -15.51
N LEU A 389 16.17 -5.03 -16.14
CA LEU A 389 15.51 -4.91 -17.44
C LEU A 389 14.02 -4.63 -17.24
N LEU A 390 13.59 -3.41 -17.56
CA LEU A 390 12.18 -3.01 -17.59
C LEU A 390 11.62 -3.12 -19.01
N ARG A 391 10.49 -3.83 -19.17
CA ARG A 391 9.80 -3.94 -20.45
C ARG A 391 8.29 -3.73 -20.29
N GLU A 392 7.75 -2.63 -20.81
CA GLU A 392 6.34 -2.27 -20.68
C GLU A 392 5.86 -2.34 -19.20
N ALA A 393 6.78 -2.07 -18.28
CA ALA A 393 6.63 -2.24 -16.84
C ALA A 393 6.58 -0.90 -16.10
N GLY A 394 6.31 0.19 -16.84
CA GLY A 394 6.18 1.54 -16.30
C GLY A 394 7.44 2.38 -16.42
N GLU A 395 8.34 2.05 -17.34
CA GLU A 395 9.57 2.81 -17.66
C GLU A 395 9.30 4.30 -17.97
N THR A 396 8.13 4.63 -18.54
CA THR A 396 7.70 6.01 -18.82
C THR A 396 6.74 6.56 -17.77
N ASP A 397 6.36 5.77 -16.77
CA ASP A 397 5.41 6.20 -15.73
C ASP A 397 6.15 6.89 -14.58
N GLY A 398 5.84 8.17 -14.35
CA GLY A 398 6.39 8.95 -13.25
C GLY A 398 6.14 8.33 -11.87
N PHE A 399 5.04 7.58 -11.69
CA PHE A 399 4.76 6.84 -10.45
C PHE A 399 5.75 5.69 -10.25
N VAL A 400 5.97 4.84 -11.26
CA VAL A 400 6.92 3.72 -11.16
C VAL A 400 8.35 4.23 -11.05
N ALA A 401 8.71 5.28 -11.79
CA ALA A 401 10.00 5.94 -11.66
C ALA A 401 10.22 6.49 -10.24
N TRP A 402 9.18 7.03 -9.59
CA TRP A 402 9.24 7.42 -8.18
C TRP A 402 9.48 6.21 -7.27
N GLN A 403 8.78 5.09 -7.49
CA GLN A 403 8.99 3.86 -6.71
C GLN A 403 10.43 3.34 -6.82
N ILE A 404 10.99 3.30 -8.03
CA ILE A 404 12.37 2.89 -8.30
C ILE A 404 13.35 3.77 -7.54
N ARG A 405 13.24 5.10 -7.64
CA ARG A 405 14.13 6.03 -6.95
C ARG A 405 14.13 5.89 -5.42
N HIS A 406 13.01 5.49 -4.83
CA HIS A 406 12.85 5.41 -3.37
C HIS A 406 13.13 4.01 -2.79
N TYR A 407 12.97 2.95 -3.59
CA TYR A 407 12.99 1.58 -3.08
C TYR A 407 13.99 0.66 -3.75
N LEU A 408 14.47 0.99 -4.95
CA LEU A 408 15.56 0.26 -5.59
C LEU A 408 16.90 0.74 -5.03
N SER A 409 17.82 -0.20 -4.79
CA SER A 409 19.17 0.08 -4.29
C SER A 409 19.90 1.10 -5.17
N PRO A 410 20.63 2.07 -4.59
CA PRO A 410 21.48 2.98 -5.36
C PRO A 410 22.49 2.27 -6.28
N LEU A 411 22.82 1.01 -5.98
CA LEU A 411 23.64 0.15 -6.83
C LEU A 411 22.97 -0.15 -8.18
N LEU A 412 21.66 -0.38 -8.17
CA LEU A 412 20.88 -0.81 -9.34
C LEU A 412 20.19 0.34 -10.07
N GLN A 413 19.95 1.48 -9.39
CA GLN A 413 19.33 2.65 -10.01
C GLN A 413 19.99 3.12 -11.33
N PRO A 414 21.34 3.16 -11.46
CA PRO A 414 21.97 3.51 -12.73
C PRO A 414 21.94 2.37 -13.77
N GLU A 415 21.72 1.12 -13.33
CA GLU A 415 21.72 -0.09 -14.15
C GLU A 415 20.30 -0.51 -14.57
N VAL A 416 19.36 0.44 -14.62
CA VAL A 416 18.01 0.21 -15.15
C VAL A 416 18.01 0.46 -16.66
N THR A 417 17.64 -0.54 -17.45
CA THR A 417 17.60 -0.46 -18.92
C THR A 417 16.28 -1.00 -19.47
N THR A 418 15.92 -0.56 -20.67
CA THR A 418 14.83 -1.15 -21.49
C THR A 418 15.37 -1.92 -22.69
N ASP A 419 16.69 -1.97 -22.84
CA ASP A 419 17.40 -2.65 -23.92
C ASP A 419 17.75 -4.07 -23.46
N ALA A 420 17.11 -5.05 -24.10
CA ALA A 420 17.29 -6.46 -23.79
C ALA A 420 18.66 -6.99 -24.20
N ASP A 421 19.22 -6.49 -25.31
CA ASP A 421 20.53 -6.94 -25.80
C ASP A 421 21.62 -6.46 -24.85
N ALA A 422 21.54 -5.20 -24.42
CA ALA A 422 22.44 -4.67 -23.40
C ALA A 422 22.29 -5.41 -22.05
N ALA A 423 21.06 -5.74 -21.64
CA ALA A 423 20.83 -6.48 -20.41
C ALA A 423 21.40 -7.91 -20.48
N ALA A 424 21.34 -8.57 -21.65
CA ALA A 424 21.86 -9.93 -21.85
C ALA A 424 23.39 -10.02 -21.76
N GLU A 425 24.12 -8.91 -21.81
CA GLU A 425 25.57 -8.87 -21.55
C GLU A 425 25.90 -9.03 -20.05
N HIS A 426 24.92 -8.80 -19.17
CA HIS A 426 25.09 -8.96 -17.73
C HIS A 426 24.72 -10.35 -17.28
N ARG A 427 25.58 -10.96 -16.46
CA ARG A 427 25.35 -12.29 -15.91
C ARG A 427 24.03 -12.40 -15.11
N ARG A 428 23.64 -11.34 -14.40
CA ARG A 428 22.49 -11.34 -13.49
C ARG A 428 21.51 -10.26 -13.90
N ILE A 429 20.30 -10.67 -14.28
CA ILE A 429 19.27 -9.80 -14.84
C ILE A 429 18.03 -9.88 -13.94
N TRP A 430 17.57 -8.74 -13.45
CA TRP A 430 16.24 -8.60 -12.88
C TRP A 430 15.26 -8.22 -13.99
N PHE A 431 14.65 -9.23 -14.61
CA PHE A 431 13.67 -9.04 -15.66
C PHE A 431 12.30 -8.71 -15.08
N ILE A 432 11.77 -7.55 -15.45
CA ILE A 432 10.44 -7.09 -15.05
C ILE A 432 9.69 -6.71 -16.32
N SER A 433 8.60 -7.43 -16.59
CA SER A 433 7.81 -7.23 -17.81
C SER A 433 6.32 -7.07 -17.49
N GLY A 434 5.71 -6.04 -18.07
CA GLY A 434 4.25 -5.85 -18.08
C GLY A 434 3.57 -6.52 -19.29
N ASP A 435 4.35 -6.96 -20.28
CA ASP A 435 3.90 -7.60 -21.51
C ASP A 435 4.21 -9.11 -21.57
N LEU A 436 4.58 -9.74 -20.44
CA LEU A 436 4.97 -11.15 -20.35
C LEU A 436 3.93 -12.15 -20.92
N LEU A 437 2.65 -11.75 -20.94
CA LEU A 437 1.56 -12.57 -21.47
C LEU A 437 1.35 -12.41 -22.98
N THR A 438 2.10 -11.53 -23.65
CA THR A 438 2.08 -11.33 -25.10
C THR A 438 3.08 -12.26 -25.81
N ASP A 439 2.91 -12.49 -27.10
CA ASP A 439 3.82 -13.33 -27.88
C ASP A 439 5.26 -12.77 -27.87
N ASP A 440 5.40 -11.44 -28.00
CA ASP A 440 6.70 -10.76 -27.97
C ASP A 440 7.37 -10.86 -26.59
N GLY A 441 6.61 -10.64 -25.52
CA GLY A 441 7.09 -10.79 -24.15
C GLY A 441 7.51 -12.23 -23.83
N GLN A 442 6.75 -13.23 -24.29
CA GLN A 442 7.12 -14.65 -24.14
C GLN A 442 8.35 -15.01 -24.95
N ALA A 443 8.48 -14.51 -26.18
CA ALA A 443 9.65 -14.76 -27.02
C ALA A 443 10.92 -14.19 -26.39
N LEU A 444 10.85 -12.95 -25.86
CA LEU A 444 11.97 -12.33 -25.15
C LEU A 444 12.31 -13.11 -23.87
N PHE A 445 11.30 -13.47 -23.07
CA PHE A 445 11.51 -14.28 -21.87
C PHE A 445 12.20 -15.61 -22.20
N GLN A 446 11.74 -16.33 -23.23
CA GLN A 446 12.35 -17.59 -23.65
C GLN A 446 13.78 -17.42 -24.16
N ALA A 447 14.07 -16.33 -24.87
CA ALA A 447 15.42 -16.02 -25.34
C ALA A 447 16.38 -15.74 -24.17
N LEU A 448 15.92 -14.99 -23.16
CA LEU A 448 16.69 -14.75 -21.94
C LEU A 448 16.82 -16.03 -21.12
N GLU A 449 15.75 -16.79 -20.89
CA GLU A 449 15.76 -18.02 -20.07
C GLU A 449 16.71 -19.09 -20.63
N ALA A 450 16.87 -19.15 -21.95
CA ALA A 450 17.80 -20.06 -22.59
C ALA A 450 19.27 -19.81 -22.22
N THR A 451 19.62 -18.57 -21.86
CA THR A 451 20.99 -18.15 -21.51
C THR A 451 21.14 -17.80 -20.02
N HIS A 452 20.04 -17.38 -19.38
CA HIS A 452 19.94 -16.90 -18.02
C HIS A 452 18.74 -17.57 -17.32
N PRO A 453 18.83 -18.83 -16.89
CA PRO A 453 17.71 -19.49 -16.24
C PRO A 453 17.18 -18.74 -15.00
N VAL A 454 15.86 -18.73 -14.80
CA VAL A 454 15.20 -18.09 -13.65
C VAL A 454 15.62 -18.77 -12.35
N GLN A 455 15.97 -17.93 -11.37
CA GLN A 455 16.40 -18.33 -10.03
C GLN A 455 15.39 -17.95 -8.96
N GLN A 456 14.77 -16.79 -9.10
CA GLN A 456 13.84 -16.25 -8.12
C GLN A 456 12.75 -15.45 -8.80
N VAL A 457 11.56 -15.49 -8.22
CA VAL A 457 10.41 -14.72 -8.68
C VAL A 457 9.87 -13.92 -7.49
N LEU A 458 9.78 -12.60 -7.67
CA LEU A 458 9.18 -11.66 -6.73
C LEU A 458 7.92 -11.05 -7.36
N GLY A 459 6.89 -10.80 -6.55
CA GLY A 459 5.60 -10.29 -7.02
C GLY A 459 4.58 -11.40 -7.27
N ASP A 460 3.53 -11.07 -8.03
CA ASP A 460 2.42 -11.98 -8.32
C ASP A 460 1.79 -11.60 -9.68
N CYS A 461 1.10 -12.56 -10.27
CA CYS A 461 0.28 -12.37 -11.47
C CYS A 461 -1.08 -13.00 -11.26
N ASN A 462 -2.07 -12.16 -10.99
CA ASN A 462 -3.44 -12.57 -10.70
C ASN A 462 -4.46 -11.72 -11.50
N ARG A 463 -5.76 -11.95 -11.25
CA ARG A 463 -6.84 -11.26 -11.98
C ARG A 463 -6.91 -9.73 -11.75
N TYR A 464 -6.25 -9.23 -10.72
CA TYR A 464 -6.30 -7.81 -10.33
C TYR A 464 -5.10 -7.04 -10.85
N TRP A 465 -3.93 -7.66 -10.86
CA TRP A 465 -2.68 -7.09 -11.36
C TRP A 465 -1.67 -8.19 -11.70
N CYS A 466 -0.75 -7.86 -12.60
CA CYS A 466 0.36 -8.73 -12.97
C CYS A 466 1.62 -7.89 -12.97
N TYR A 467 2.51 -8.14 -12.02
CA TYR A 467 3.79 -7.44 -11.91
C TYR A 467 4.78 -8.36 -11.20
N VAL A 468 5.70 -8.89 -11.98
CA VAL A 468 6.63 -9.92 -11.54
C VAL A 468 8.05 -9.47 -11.88
N ALA A 469 8.95 -9.60 -10.91
CA ALA A 469 10.37 -9.41 -11.10
C ALA A 469 11.06 -10.77 -10.97
N GLN A 470 11.78 -11.16 -12.03
CA GLN A 470 12.44 -12.45 -12.13
C GLN A 470 13.95 -12.23 -12.10
N LEU A 471 14.63 -12.83 -11.13
CA LEU A 471 16.09 -12.93 -11.16
C LEU A 471 16.46 -14.05 -12.12
N MET A 472 17.18 -13.70 -13.17
CA MET A 472 17.66 -14.57 -14.23
C MET A 472 19.19 -14.54 -14.19
N GLU A 473 19.84 -15.71 -14.18
CA GLU A 473 21.30 -15.79 -14.01
C GLU A 473 21.96 -16.68 -15.05
N ALA A 474 23.00 -16.18 -15.71
CA ALA A 474 23.88 -16.97 -16.56
C ALA A 474 24.96 -17.71 -15.76
N PRO A 475 25.59 -18.74 -16.35
CA PRO A 475 26.72 -19.43 -15.74
C PRO A 475 27.89 -18.48 -15.36
N PRO A 476 28.72 -18.82 -14.36
CA PRO A 476 29.83 -17.97 -13.92
C PRO A 476 30.94 -17.73 -14.95
N SER A 477 31.06 -18.58 -15.97
CA SER A 477 32.11 -18.51 -16.97
C SER A 477 31.56 -18.76 -18.37
N ASP A 478 32.04 -18.00 -19.35
CA ASP A 478 31.72 -18.23 -20.77
C ASP A 478 32.56 -19.36 -21.39
N THR A 479 33.66 -19.74 -20.74
CA THR A 479 34.60 -20.77 -21.22
C THR A 479 34.53 -22.00 -20.31
N PRO A 480 34.04 -23.14 -20.81
CA PRO A 480 33.87 -24.31 -19.96
C PRO A 480 35.18 -25.03 -19.69
N ALA A 481 35.28 -25.65 -18.52
CA ALA A 481 36.25 -26.69 -18.24
C ALA A 481 35.64 -28.05 -18.64
N SER A 482 36.16 -28.69 -19.68
CA SER A 482 35.60 -29.94 -20.18
C SER A 482 36.21 -31.17 -19.49
N PHE A 483 35.35 -31.98 -18.86
CA PHE A 483 35.74 -33.29 -18.35
C PHE A 483 35.66 -34.34 -19.46
N GLY A 484 36.79 -34.96 -19.78
CA GLY A 484 36.91 -36.00 -20.79
C GLY A 484 36.51 -35.56 -22.20
N GLU A 485 36.56 -34.25 -22.50
CA GLU A 485 36.04 -33.63 -23.75
C GLU A 485 34.54 -33.85 -24.01
N ILE A 486 33.80 -34.39 -23.03
CA ILE A 486 32.39 -34.80 -23.19
C ILE A 486 31.41 -34.02 -22.30
N LEU A 487 31.86 -33.51 -21.16
CA LEU A 487 31.00 -32.83 -20.19
C LEU A 487 31.57 -31.45 -19.85
N PRO A 488 31.13 -30.38 -20.54
CA PRO A 488 31.58 -29.00 -20.30
C PRO A 488 30.97 -28.43 -19.01
N PHE A 489 31.81 -27.90 -18.14
CA PHE A 489 31.44 -27.27 -16.87
C PHE A 489 31.67 -25.75 -16.93
N TYR A 490 30.61 -24.96 -16.75
CA TYR A 490 30.63 -23.50 -16.90
C TYR A 490 30.83 -22.74 -15.57
N GLY A 491 31.03 -23.46 -14.46
CA GLY A 491 31.37 -22.86 -13.18
C GLY A 491 30.42 -23.23 -12.04
N ALA A 492 30.72 -22.69 -10.85
CA ALA A 492 29.93 -22.90 -9.65
C ALA A 492 29.66 -21.58 -8.92
N ASP A 493 28.46 -21.45 -8.37
CA ASP A 493 28.12 -20.45 -7.36
C ASP A 493 28.04 -21.11 -5.99
N VAL A 494 28.65 -20.48 -4.98
CA VAL A 494 28.49 -20.89 -3.58
C VAL A 494 27.43 -19.99 -2.97
N ASP A 495 26.20 -20.51 -2.86
CA ASP A 495 25.04 -19.72 -2.42
C ASP A 495 25.07 -19.44 -0.92
N SER A 496 25.48 -20.41 -0.11
CA SER A 496 25.65 -20.21 1.32
C SER A 496 26.62 -21.20 1.97
N VAL A 497 27.29 -20.74 3.03
CA VAL A 497 28.15 -21.54 3.90
C VAL A 497 27.64 -21.36 5.33
N THR A 498 27.21 -22.45 5.94
CA THR A 498 26.78 -22.50 7.34
C THR A 498 27.68 -23.43 8.14
N SER A 499 27.46 -23.57 9.45
CA SER A 499 28.16 -24.58 10.27
C SER A 499 27.82 -26.01 9.85
N ASP A 500 26.66 -26.23 9.26
CA ASP A 500 26.09 -27.56 9.06
C ASP A 500 26.15 -28.00 7.60
N ALA A 501 26.18 -27.05 6.66
CA ALA A 501 26.20 -27.34 5.23
C ALA A 501 26.79 -26.21 4.37
N ILE A 502 27.32 -26.60 3.21
CA ILE A 502 27.63 -25.71 2.09
C ILE A 502 26.60 -25.96 0.99
N HIS A 503 25.93 -24.91 0.51
CA HIS A 503 25.01 -24.96 -0.62
C HIS A 503 25.67 -24.31 -1.83
N LEU A 504 25.60 -24.99 -2.98
CA LEU A 504 26.20 -24.53 -4.22
C LEU A 504 25.37 -24.95 -5.44
N ARG A 505 25.52 -24.19 -6.52
CA ARG A 505 24.96 -24.47 -7.84
C ARG A 505 26.10 -24.68 -8.82
N LEU A 506 26.01 -25.75 -9.60
CA LEU A 506 26.96 -26.10 -10.66
C LEU A 506 26.25 -25.92 -12.00
N TRP A 507 26.97 -25.37 -12.98
CA TRP A 507 26.39 -25.02 -14.27
C TRP A 507 26.98 -25.89 -15.38
N TRP A 508 26.09 -26.56 -16.11
CA TRP A 508 26.42 -27.52 -17.15
C TRP A 508 25.69 -27.17 -18.44
N GLN A 509 26.37 -27.28 -19.57
CA GLN A 509 25.76 -27.20 -20.90
C GLN A 509 26.59 -28.05 -21.85
N THR A 510 25.94 -28.81 -22.71
CA THR A 510 26.60 -29.72 -23.64
C THR A 510 26.20 -29.35 -25.06
N ASP A 511 27.14 -29.33 -26.00
CA ASP A 511 26.83 -29.09 -27.42
C ASP A 511 26.54 -30.38 -28.20
N GLN A 512 26.87 -31.53 -27.60
CA GLN A 512 26.72 -32.86 -28.18
C GLN A 512 26.11 -33.83 -27.16
N PRO A 513 25.43 -34.90 -27.61
CA PRO A 513 24.91 -35.93 -26.71
C PRO A 513 26.02 -36.57 -25.87
N VAL A 514 25.80 -36.67 -24.55
CA VAL A 514 26.73 -37.33 -23.64
C VAL A 514 26.56 -38.86 -23.76
N PRO A 515 27.65 -39.63 -23.96
CA PRO A 515 27.54 -41.04 -24.34
C PRO A 515 27.07 -41.97 -23.22
N ALA A 516 27.12 -41.53 -21.95
CA ALA A 516 26.81 -42.36 -20.80
C ALA A 516 26.46 -41.50 -19.57
N ASP A 517 26.07 -42.19 -18.49
CA ASP A 517 25.67 -41.58 -17.23
C ASP A 517 26.87 -41.44 -16.27
N TYR A 518 27.31 -40.21 -16.05
CA TYR A 518 28.42 -39.87 -15.17
C TYR A 518 27.89 -39.38 -13.82
N SER A 519 28.64 -39.68 -12.76
CA SER A 519 28.40 -39.16 -11.42
C SER A 519 29.23 -37.91 -11.19
N ILE A 520 28.60 -36.87 -10.67
CA ILE A 520 29.23 -35.61 -10.27
C ILE A 520 29.53 -35.69 -8.78
N GLY A 521 30.81 -35.54 -8.42
CA GLY A 521 31.27 -35.54 -7.03
C GLY A 521 31.79 -34.17 -6.61
N ILE A 522 31.30 -33.66 -5.48
CA ILE A 522 31.79 -32.43 -4.84
C ILE A 522 32.48 -32.79 -3.54
N HIS A 523 33.76 -32.49 -3.46
CA HIS A 523 34.63 -32.86 -2.36
C HIS A 523 35.09 -31.61 -1.61
N LEU A 524 35.00 -31.63 -0.29
CA LEU A 524 35.65 -30.66 0.58
C LEU A 524 36.95 -31.24 1.12
N LEU A 525 38.08 -30.64 0.75
CA LEU A 525 39.40 -31.06 1.19
C LEU A 525 39.98 -30.04 2.18
N ASN A 526 40.74 -30.50 3.18
CA ASN A 526 41.54 -29.62 4.04
C ASN A 526 42.85 -29.20 3.35
N GLN A 527 43.68 -28.40 4.04
CA GLN A 527 44.96 -27.91 3.51
C GLN A 527 45.97 -29.04 3.20
N ASP A 528 45.87 -30.16 3.91
CA ASP A 528 46.71 -31.35 3.68
C ASP A 528 46.20 -32.23 2.53
N GLY A 529 45.12 -31.82 1.85
CA GLY A 529 44.48 -32.58 0.78
C GLY A 529 43.62 -33.76 1.25
N GLN A 530 43.36 -33.87 2.56
CA GLN A 530 42.49 -34.91 3.11
C GLN A 530 41.02 -34.56 2.85
N LEU A 531 40.25 -35.57 2.43
CA LEU A 531 38.82 -35.45 2.23
C LEU A 531 38.09 -35.36 3.58
N ILE A 532 37.29 -34.31 3.73
CA ILE A 532 36.48 -34.04 4.93
C ILE A 532 35.06 -34.54 4.75
N THR A 533 34.44 -34.20 3.62
CA THR A 533 33.08 -34.62 3.26
C THR A 533 32.93 -34.55 1.75
N GLN A 534 31.97 -35.31 1.21
CA GLN A 534 31.62 -35.27 -0.21
C GLN A 534 30.12 -35.50 -0.43
N THR A 535 29.65 -35.10 -1.61
CA THR A 535 28.34 -35.49 -2.15
C THR A 535 28.51 -35.93 -3.58
N ASP A 536 27.81 -36.98 -3.96
CA ASP A 536 27.96 -37.67 -5.24
C ASP A 536 26.58 -37.92 -5.87
N GLY A 537 26.50 -37.92 -7.19
CA GLY A 537 25.32 -38.41 -7.91
C GLY A 537 25.08 -37.74 -9.25
N PRO A 538 23.98 -38.09 -9.93
CA PRO A 538 23.53 -37.42 -11.16
C PRO A 538 23.20 -35.94 -10.90
N ILE A 539 23.04 -35.17 -11.97
CA ILE A 539 22.66 -33.75 -11.88
C ILE A 539 21.31 -33.62 -11.16
N LEU A 540 21.23 -32.72 -10.18
CA LEU A 540 20.01 -32.37 -9.45
C LEU A 540 19.47 -31.03 -9.96
N GLN A 541 18.73 -31.09 -11.06
CA GLN A 541 18.13 -29.92 -11.70
C GLN A 541 17.17 -29.21 -10.74
N TYR A 542 17.45 -27.93 -10.46
CA TYR A 542 16.73 -27.13 -9.45
C TYR A 542 16.62 -27.82 -8.07
N GLY A 543 17.52 -28.75 -7.76
CA GLY A 543 17.54 -29.51 -6.50
C GLY A 543 16.41 -30.52 -6.31
N VAL A 544 15.56 -30.74 -7.33
CA VAL A 544 14.37 -31.59 -7.22
C VAL A 544 14.34 -32.73 -8.23
N GLU A 545 14.80 -32.49 -9.46
CA GLU A 545 14.75 -33.47 -10.53
C GLU A 545 16.13 -34.08 -10.76
N SER A 546 16.21 -35.41 -10.68
CA SER A 546 17.44 -36.14 -10.96
C SER A 546 17.55 -36.41 -12.46
N ILE A 547 18.55 -35.81 -13.11
CA ILE A 547 18.79 -35.93 -14.55
C ILE A 547 20.13 -36.63 -14.76
N GLN A 548 20.07 -37.76 -15.47
CA GLN A 548 21.28 -38.48 -15.86
C GLN A 548 22.01 -37.73 -16.98
N THR A 549 23.34 -37.77 -17.00
CA THR A 549 24.10 -36.97 -17.98
C THR A 549 23.83 -37.36 -19.44
N SER A 550 23.49 -38.62 -19.73
CA SER A 550 23.10 -39.03 -21.09
C SER A 550 21.75 -38.48 -21.55
N ALA A 551 20.93 -37.99 -20.62
CA ALA A 551 19.64 -37.35 -20.89
C ALA A 551 19.75 -35.83 -21.08
N LEU A 552 20.96 -35.26 -21.01
CA LEU A 552 21.16 -33.84 -21.25
C LEU A 552 20.86 -33.50 -22.71
N GLU A 553 20.06 -32.46 -22.88
CA GLU A 553 19.70 -31.93 -24.19
C GLU A 553 20.79 -30.98 -24.69
N PRO A 554 21.30 -31.16 -25.92
CA PRO A 554 22.29 -30.25 -26.49
C PRO A 554 21.82 -28.79 -26.52
N GLY A 555 22.68 -27.86 -26.09
CA GLY A 555 22.41 -26.43 -26.05
C GLY A 555 21.60 -25.92 -24.85
N LYS A 556 21.06 -26.80 -23.99
CA LYS A 556 20.30 -26.41 -22.79
C LYS A 556 21.19 -26.30 -21.56
N ILE A 557 20.98 -25.26 -20.75
CA ILE A 557 21.67 -25.08 -19.47
C ILE A 557 20.99 -25.95 -18.40
N TYR A 558 21.80 -26.69 -17.67
CA TYR A 558 21.40 -27.49 -16.51
C TYR A 558 22.08 -26.96 -15.26
N MET A 559 21.29 -26.79 -14.21
CA MET A 559 21.71 -26.23 -12.93
C MET A 559 21.62 -27.31 -11.86
N ASP A 560 22.78 -27.85 -11.51
CA ASP A 560 22.93 -28.91 -10.53
C ASP A 560 23.11 -28.33 -9.13
N VAL A 561 22.03 -28.37 -8.34
CA VAL A 561 21.99 -27.81 -6.98
C VAL A 561 22.47 -28.86 -5.99
N ARG A 562 23.55 -28.56 -5.27
CA ARG A 562 24.19 -29.47 -4.30
C ARG A 562 24.18 -28.90 -2.90
N SER A 563 24.02 -29.79 -1.93
CA SER A 563 24.27 -29.52 -0.53
C SER A 563 25.31 -30.49 -0.01
N LEU A 564 26.33 -29.95 0.63
CA LEU A 564 27.41 -30.70 1.24
C LEU A 564 27.32 -30.58 2.75
N THR A 565 26.86 -31.63 3.41
CA THR A 565 26.74 -31.67 4.87
C THR A 565 28.12 -31.70 5.53
N LEU A 566 28.33 -30.80 6.48
CA LEU A 566 29.56 -30.63 7.22
C LEU A 566 29.52 -31.44 8.53
N PRO A 567 30.67 -31.92 9.01
CA PRO A 567 30.76 -32.54 10.35
C PRO A 567 30.50 -31.53 11.47
N GLU A 568 29.82 -31.95 12.55
CA GLU A 568 29.47 -31.09 13.71
C GLU A 568 30.66 -30.38 14.37
N ASN A 569 31.89 -30.86 14.16
CA ASN A 569 33.13 -30.30 14.74
C ASN A 569 34.18 -30.02 13.67
N ILE A 570 33.80 -29.39 12.55
CA ILE A 570 34.76 -28.95 11.54
C ILE A 570 35.79 -28.00 12.18
N LEU A 571 37.07 -28.29 11.98
CA LEU A 571 38.15 -27.50 12.58
C LEU A 571 38.25 -26.14 11.88
N PRO A 572 38.64 -25.06 12.60
CA PRO A 572 38.95 -23.77 11.99
C PRO A 572 40.03 -23.93 10.91
N GLY A 573 39.85 -23.26 9.77
CA GLY A 573 40.81 -23.35 8.68
C GLY A 573 40.21 -23.11 7.30
N THR A 574 41.09 -23.16 6.30
CA THR A 574 40.71 -23.02 4.89
C THR A 574 40.59 -24.38 4.24
N TYR A 575 39.47 -24.60 3.57
CA TYR A 575 39.11 -25.80 2.85
C TYR A 575 38.93 -25.51 1.37
N LEU A 576 39.21 -26.50 0.54
CA LEU A 576 39.08 -26.41 -0.92
C LEU A 576 37.89 -27.23 -1.38
N LEU A 577 37.01 -26.60 -2.17
CA LEU A 577 35.95 -27.30 -2.90
C LEU A 577 36.51 -27.79 -4.23
N LYS A 578 36.39 -29.09 -4.46
CA LYS A 578 36.86 -29.78 -5.65
C LYS A 578 35.69 -30.50 -6.33
N LEU A 579 35.62 -30.37 -7.65
CA LEU A 579 34.69 -31.07 -8.51
C LEU A 579 35.41 -32.24 -9.18
N ILE A 580 34.75 -33.40 -9.18
CA ILE A 580 35.14 -34.58 -9.94
C ILE A 580 33.96 -35.08 -10.78
N VAL A 581 34.28 -35.72 -11.90
CA VAL A 581 33.31 -36.43 -12.73
C VAL A 581 33.85 -37.83 -12.99
N TYR A 582 33.04 -38.86 -12.74
CA TYR A 582 33.49 -40.25 -12.87
C TYR A 582 32.42 -41.18 -13.39
N GLN A 583 32.88 -42.31 -13.91
CA GLN A 583 32.07 -43.42 -14.37
C GLN A 583 31.56 -44.21 -13.15
N PRO A 584 30.25 -44.21 -12.86
CA PRO A 584 29.73 -44.88 -11.66
C PRO A 584 29.86 -46.41 -11.71
N TRP A 585 30.04 -47.01 -12.90
CA TRP A 585 30.13 -48.47 -13.06
C TRP A 585 31.52 -49.05 -12.77
N ASP A 586 32.60 -48.28 -12.90
CA ASP A 586 33.99 -48.75 -12.66
C ASP A 586 34.86 -47.77 -11.86
N GLY A 587 34.34 -46.59 -11.52
CA GLY A 587 35.02 -45.56 -10.72
C GLY A 587 36.08 -44.76 -11.47
N ILE A 588 36.22 -44.93 -12.79
CA ILE A 588 37.22 -44.19 -13.58
C ILE A 588 36.82 -42.71 -13.64
N ARG A 589 37.74 -41.83 -13.21
CA ARG A 589 37.55 -40.38 -13.26
C ARG A 589 37.89 -39.82 -14.62
N LEU A 590 37.09 -38.86 -15.08
CA LEU A 590 37.37 -38.09 -16.28
C LEU A 590 38.43 -37.02 -15.97
N THR A 591 39.31 -36.78 -16.94
CA THR A 591 40.36 -35.76 -16.83
C THR A 591 40.01 -34.50 -17.59
N LEU A 592 40.49 -33.36 -17.10
CA LEU A 592 40.53 -32.08 -17.81
C LEU A 592 41.64 -32.09 -18.88
N GLU A 593 41.67 -31.09 -19.77
CA GLU A 593 42.71 -30.95 -20.81
C GLU A 593 44.15 -30.98 -20.27
N GLY A 594 44.37 -30.52 -19.04
CA GLY A 594 45.67 -30.57 -18.36
C GLY A 594 46.03 -31.90 -17.69
N GLY A 595 45.19 -32.94 -17.85
CA GLY A 595 45.37 -34.27 -17.24
C GLY A 595 44.97 -34.38 -15.77
N SER A 596 44.51 -33.29 -15.13
CA SER A 596 43.96 -33.33 -13.77
C SER A 596 42.58 -33.98 -13.75
N ASP A 597 42.31 -34.81 -12.74
CA ASP A 597 41.00 -35.45 -12.50
C ASP A 597 40.12 -34.68 -11.50
N MET A 598 40.64 -33.56 -10.98
CA MET A 598 39.98 -32.69 -10.00
C MET A 598 40.05 -31.23 -10.44
N LEU A 599 38.91 -30.54 -10.45
CA LEU A 599 38.82 -29.09 -10.68
C LEU A 599 38.60 -28.36 -9.36
N GLN A 600 39.34 -27.29 -9.09
CA GLN A 600 39.03 -26.41 -7.95
C GLN A 600 37.89 -25.47 -8.32
N ILE A 601 36.78 -25.54 -7.60
CA ILE A 601 35.61 -24.71 -7.87
C ILE A 601 35.37 -23.66 -6.78
N GLY A 602 36.05 -23.75 -5.64
CA GLY A 602 35.90 -22.76 -4.58
C GLY A 602 36.85 -22.96 -3.40
N ARG A 603 36.80 -22.00 -2.48
CA ARG A 603 37.52 -22.02 -1.21
C ARG A 603 36.59 -21.52 -0.11
N VAL A 604 36.54 -22.25 1.00
CA VAL A 604 35.70 -21.91 2.15
C VAL A 604 36.58 -21.83 3.39
N THR A 605 36.35 -20.82 4.23
CA THR A 605 37.09 -20.65 5.49
C THR A 605 36.13 -20.73 6.66
N PHE A 606 36.42 -21.62 7.60
CA PHE A 606 35.69 -21.70 8.87
C PHE A 606 36.48 -20.98 9.98
N PRO A 607 35.80 -20.17 10.79
CA PRO A 607 36.43 -19.35 11.83
C PRO A 607 36.95 -20.15 13.02
#